data_AF-Q0PLM5-F1
#
_entry.id   AF-Q0PLM5-F1
#
_cell.length_a   1.000
_cell.length_b   1.000
_cell.length_c   1.000
_cell.angle_alpha   90.00
_cell.angle_beta   90.00
_cell.angle_gamma   90.00
#
_symmetry.space_group_name_H-M   'P 1'
#
loop_
_entity.id
_entity.type
_entity.pdbx_description
1 polymer ?
#
loop_
_entity_poly.entity_id
_entity_poly.type
_entity_poly.pdbx_seq_one_letter_code
_entity_poly.pdbx_strand_id
1 'polypeptide(L)'
;ISVLCDAEVAVIVFSPKGKLYEYATDSRMDKILERYERYSYAEKALISAESESEGNWCHEYRKLKAKIETIQKCHKHLMGEGLESLNLKELQQLEQQLESSLKHIRSRKSHLMVESISELQKKERSLLEENKALQKELAERQKAAASRQQQQVQWDQQTQQAQAQASSSSSSFLMRQDPQALPPPQNIWFPPVTIGERGDQAAAAAQQQQQQPGQAQPQLRIGGLPPWMLSPL
;
A
#
# COMPACT_ATOMS: atom_id res chain seq x y z
N ILE A 1 -45.74 64.21 -8.86
CA ILE A 1 -45.27 62.88 -8.42
C ILE A 1 -46.47 62.19 -7.80
N SER A 2 -46.92 61.10 -8.40
CA SER A 2 -48.01 60.27 -7.88
C SER A 2 -47.37 58.97 -7.43
N VAL A 3 -47.45 58.67 -6.14
CA VAL A 3 -46.93 57.42 -5.54
C VAL A 3 -48.10 56.46 -5.43
N LEU A 4 -48.02 55.31 -6.11
CA LEU A 4 -49.01 54.21 -6.04
C LEU A 4 -48.48 53.08 -5.15
N CYS A 5 -48.09 53.41 -3.92
CA CYS A 5 -47.68 52.46 -2.88
C CYS A 5 -48.10 53.03 -1.52
N ASP A 6 -48.45 52.16 -0.57
CA ASP A 6 -48.62 52.47 0.86
C ASP A 6 -47.26 52.83 1.51
N ALA A 7 -46.52 53.75 0.87
CA ALA A 7 -45.22 54.20 1.30
C ALA A 7 -45.40 55.40 2.21
N GLU A 8 -44.99 55.25 3.46
CA GLU A 8 -44.91 56.38 4.38
C GLU A 8 -43.62 57.15 4.14
N VAL A 9 -43.74 58.41 3.74
CA VAL A 9 -42.61 59.30 3.45
C VAL A 9 -42.52 60.36 4.53
N ALA A 10 -41.30 60.59 5.03
CA ALA A 10 -40.95 61.65 5.96
C ALA A 10 -39.78 62.46 5.41
N VAL A 11 -39.82 63.78 5.58
CA VAL A 11 -38.75 64.70 5.23
C VAL A 11 -38.44 65.58 6.42
N ILE A 12 -37.17 65.61 6.81
CA ILE A 12 -36.64 66.47 7.86
C ILE A 12 -35.61 67.40 7.21
N VAL A 13 -35.79 68.71 7.36
CA VAL A 13 -34.89 69.74 6.84
C VAL A 13 -34.44 70.66 7.96
N PHE A 14 -33.13 70.77 8.15
CA PHE A 14 -32.53 71.72 9.07
C PHE A 14 -32.01 72.93 8.30
N SER A 15 -32.48 74.12 8.66
CA SER A 15 -31.92 75.37 8.12
C SER A 15 -30.52 75.65 8.70
N PRO A 16 -29.69 76.46 8.03
CA PRO A 16 -28.38 76.88 8.56
C PRO A 16 -28.47 77.63 9.90
N LYS A 17 -29.65 78.17 10.25
CA LYS A 17 -29.93 78.81 11.54
C LYS A 17 -30.42 77.83 12.62
N GLY A 18 -30.39 76.53 12.35
CA GLY A 18 -30.80 75.48 13.29
C GLY A 18 -32.31 75.25 13.41
N LYS A 19 -33.15 75.92 12.61
CA LYS A 19 -34.60 75.67 12.61
C LYS A 19 -34.93 74.35 11.89
N LEU A 20 -35.74 73.52 12.54
CA LEU A 20 -36.27 72.25 12.02
C LEU A 20 -37.56 72.49 11.25
N TYR A 21 -37.64 71.90 10.06
CA TYR A 21 -38.84 71.81 9.24
C TYR A 21 -39.09 70.34 8.93
N GLU A 22 -40.32 69.88 9.16
CA GLU A 22 -40.69 68.49 8.97
C GLU A 22 -41.97 68.33 8.15
N TYR A 23 -42.03 67.24 7.39
CA TYR A 23 -43.21 66.80 6.69
C TYR A 23 -43.32 65.28 6.79
N ALA A 24 -44.53 64.76 7.00
CA ALA A 24 -44.83 63.34 6.97
C ALA A 24 -46.16 63.11 6.24
N THR A 25 -46.23 62.04 5.45
CA THR A 25 -47.32 61.84 4.49
C THR A 25 -48.64 61.40 5.12
N ASP A 26 -48.66 60.68 6.25
CA ASP A 26 -49.91 60.25 6.93
C ASP A 26 -49.74 59.87 8.41
N SER A 27 -48.56 59.37 8.80
CA SER A 27 -48.22 59.08 10.20
C SER A 27 -47.48 60.26 10.83
N ARG A 28 -47.60 60.41 12.15
CA ARG A 28 -46.78 61.35 12.90
C ARG A 28 -45.29 60.94 12.75
N MET A 29 -44.40 61.92 12.67
CA MET A 29 -42.96 61.75 12.42
C MET A 29 -42.31 60.72 13.37
N ASP A 30 -42.74 60.71 14.63
CA ASP A 30 -42.34 59.77 15.68
C ASP A 30 -42.49 58.30 15.25
N LYS A 31 -43.60 57.92 14.62
CA LYS A 31 -43.89 56.53 14.22
C LYS A 31 -43.04 56.06 13.03
N ILE A 32 -42.67 56.97 12.14
CA ILE A 32 -41.78 56.65 11.01
C ILE A 32 -40.36 56.48 11.54
N LEU A 33 -39.92 57.38 12.42
CA LEU A 33 -38.61 57.30 13.07
C LEU A 33 -38.47 56.05 13.92
N GLU A 34 -39.48 55.70 14.72
CA GLU A 34 -39.47 54.48 15.55
C GLU A 34 -39.36 53.21 14.70
N ARG A 35 -40.09 53.14 13.58
CA ARG A 35 -39.97 52.01 12.64
C ARG A 35 -38.60 51.97 11.99
N TYR A 36 -38.10 53.10 11.49
CA TYR A 36 -36.77 53.18 10.90
C TYR A 36 -35.70 52.72 11.88
N GLU A 37 -35.78 53.19 13.13
CA GLU A 37 -34.87 52.80 14.20
C GLU A 37 -34.93 51.28 14.44
N ARG A 38 -36.13 50.71 14.58
CA ARG A 38 -36.33 49.27 14.80
C ARG A 38 -35.75 48.42 13.65
N TYR A 39 -35.98 48.81 12.40
CA TYR A 39 -35.43 48.09 11.24
C TYR A 39 -33.91 48.29 11.09
N SER A 40 -33.41 49.50 11.33
CA SER A 40 -31.97 49.79 11.31
C SER A 40 -31.21 48.99 12.37
N TYR A 41 -31.77 48.83 13.57
CA TYR A 41 -31.18 47.97 14.60
C TYR A 41 -31.22 46.49 14.24
N ALA A 42 -32.32 46.00 13.67
CA ALA A 42 -32.42 44.61 13.22
C ALA A 42 -31.40 44.27 12.12
N GLU A 43 -31.22 45.17 11.15
CA GLU A 43 -30.21 45.03 10.08
C GLU A 43 -28.79 45.05 10.65
N LYS A 44 -28.49 45.98 11.56
CA LYS A 44 -27.19 46.03 12.26
C LYS A 44 -26.92 44.77 13.08
N ALA A 45 -27.95 44.19 13.70
CA ALA A 45 -27.81 42.95 14.46
C ALA A 45 -27.46 41.75 13.56
N LEU A 46 -28.02 41.67 12.35
CA LEU A 46 -27.68 40.64 11.37
C LEU A 46 -26.26 40.78 10.84
N ILE A 47 -25.85 42.01 10.51
CA ILE A 47 -24.48 42.31 10.06
C ILE A 47 -23.48 41.98 11.18
N SER A 48 -23.81 42.27 12.44
CA SER A 48 -22.97 41.93 13.59
C SER A 48 -22.80 40.41 13.76
N ALA A 49 -23.87 39.63 13.61
CA ALA A 49 -23.82 38.17 13.70
C ALA A 49 -23.01 37.53 12.55
N GLU A 50 -23.05 38.10 11.35
CA GLU A 50 -22.26 37.64 10.20
C GLU A 50 -20.78 38.02 10.34
N SER A 51 -20.49 39.21 10.90
CA SER A 51 -19.12 39.64 11.27
C SER A 51 -18.49 38.76 12.36
N GLU A 52 -19.28 38.23 13.29
CA GLU A 52 -18.80 37.27 14.30
C GLU A 52 -18.40 35.92 13.67
N SER A 53 -19.14 35.45 12.66
CA SER A 53 -18.81 34.24 11.89
C SER A 53 -17.53 34.43 11.06
N GLU A 54 -17.39 35.56 10.37
CA GLU A 54 -16.19 35.88 9.59
C GLU A 54 -14.97 36.12 10.49
N GLY A 55 -15.16 36.77 11.64
CA GLY A 55 -14.16 36.94 12.69
C GLY A 55 -13.66 35.61 13.25
N ASN A 56 -14.55 34.63 13.40
CA ASN A 56 -14.21 33.27 13.83
C ASN A 56 -13.33 32.54 12.79
N TRP A 57 -13.66 32.63 11.50
CA TRP A 57 -12.82 32.07 10.43
C TRP A 57 -11.46 32.76 10.32
N CYS A 58 -11.40 34.09 10.43
CA CYS A 58 -10.16 34.84 10.45
C CYS A 58 -9.27 34.46 11.65
N HIS A 59 -9.88 34.24 12.82
CA HIS A 59 -9.18 33.77 14.01
C HIS A 59 -8.62 32.36 13.83
N GLU A 60 -9.44 31.40 13.39
CA GLU A 60 -9.02 30.02 13.16
C GLU A 60 -7.95 29.92 12.06
N TYR A 61 -8.07 30.71 10.99
CA TYR A 61 -7.02 30.82 9.97
C TYR A 61 -5.70 31.33 10.56
N ARG A 62 -5.73 32.42 11.35
CA ARG A 62 -4.52 32.97 11.99
C ARG A 62 -3.86 31.95 12.91
N LYS A 63 -4.66 31.22 13.69
CA LYS A 63 -4.23 30.15 14.59
C LYS A 63 -3.60 28.97 13.83
N LEU A 64 -4.22 28.53 12.74
CA LEU A 64 -3.67 27.46 11.90
C LEU A 64 -2.37 27.89 11.21
N LYS A 65 -2.33 29.12 10.68
CA LYS A 65 -1.14 29.70 10.07
C LYS A 65 0.03 29.76 11.06
N ALA A 66 -0.21 30.23 12.29
CA ALA A 66 0.80 30.25 13.34
C ALA A 66 1.33 28.84 13.69
N LYS A 67 0.46 27.81 13.69
CA LYS A 67 0.89 26.42 13.90
C LYS A 67 1.78 25.92 12.76
N ILE A 68 1.42 26.22 11.51
CA ILE A 68 2.23 25.84 10.33
C ILE A 68 3.60 26.49 10.41
N GLU A 69 3.65 27.81 10.68
CA GLU A 69 4.91 28.56 10.82
C GLU A 69 5.78 27.99 11.94
N THR A 70 5.18 27.63 13.07
CA THR A 70 5.88 26.99 14.20
C THR A 70 6.48 25.64 13.78
N ILE A 71 5.69 24.77 13.16
CA ILE A 71 6.15 23.45 12.69
C ILE A 71 7.26 23.59 11.65
N GLN A 72 7.11 24.49 10.70
CA GLN A 72 8.13 24.76 9.67
C GLN A 72 9.42 25.28 10.30
N LYS A 73 9.33 26.17 11.29
CA LYS A 73 10.49 26.67 12.03
C LYS A 73 11.20 25.54 12.79
N CYS A 74 10.44 24.71 13.51
CA CYS A 74 10.99 23.54 14.19
C CYS A 74 11.67 22.56 13.21
N HIS A 75 11.07 22.32 12.05
CA HIS A 75 11.65 21.47 11.02
C HIS A 75 13.00 22.02 10.54
N LYS A 76 13.08 23.32 10.23
CA LYS A 76 14.35 23.97 9.85
C LYS A 76 15.42 23.81 10.93
N HIS A 77 15.07 24.04 12.20
CA HIS A 77 16.01 23.84 13.30
C HIS A 77 16.51 22.39 13.36
N LEU A 78 15.63 21.40 13.22
CA LEU A 78 16.02 19.98 13.17
C LEU A 78 16.92 19.63 11.98
N MET A 79 16.81 20.38 10.88
CA MET A 79 17.69 20.28 9.72
C MET A 79 18.99 21.09 9.86
N GLY A 80 19.18 21.81 10.97
CA GLY A 80 20.36 22.65 11.22
C GLY A 80 20.29 24.04 10.58
N GLU A 81 19.12 24.48 10.13
CA GLU A 81 18.90 25.78 9.51
C GLU A 81 18.29 26.80 10.49
N GLY A 82 18.60 28.10 10.32
CA GLY A 82 17.97 29.19 11.08
C GLY A 82 18.29 29.22 12.58
N LEU A 83 19.44 28.65 12.96
CA LEU A 83 19.87 28.47 14.35
C LEU A 83 20.28 29.79 15.02
N GLU A 84 20.48 30.88 14.27
CA GLU A 84 20.90 32.18 14.84
C GLU A 84 19.84 32.75 15.80
N SER A 85 18.59 32.31 15.68
CA SER A 85 17.48 32.74 16.55
C SER A 85 17.39 31.97 17.87
N LEU A 86 18.18 30.91 18.06
CA LEU A 86 18.18 30.08 19.26
C LEU A 86 19.25 30.54 20.26
N ASN A 87 18.90 30.50 21.55
CA ASN A 87 19.89 30.69 22.61
C ASN A 87 20.63 29.38 22.94
N LEU A 88 21.69 29.48 23.75
CA LEU A 88 22.54 28.32 24.10
C LEU A 88 21.76 27.14 24.70
N LYS A 89 20.77 27.41 25.58
CA LYS A 89 19.99 26.35 26.22
C LYS A 89 19.09 25.64 25.21
N GLU A 90 18.46 26.40 24.33
CA GLU A 90 17.61 25.85 23.26
C GLU A 90 18.43 25.02 22.27
N LEU A 91 19.65 25.45 21.95
CA LEU A 91 20.56 24.71 21.08
C LEU A 91 21.01 23.40 21.71
N GLN A 92 21.36 23.41 23.00
CA GLN A 92 21.68 22.19 23.76
C GLN A 92 20.50 21.21 23.82
N GLN A 93 19.28 21.71 24.02
CA GLN A 93 18.08 20.88 23.99
C GLN A 93 17.85 20.24 22.61
N LEU A 94 18.04 21.02 21.54
CA LEU A 94 17.93 20.53 20.16
C LEU A 94 18.97 19.44 19.88
N GLU A 95 20.22 19.65 20.27
CA GLU A 95 21.30 18.67 20.16
C GLU A 95 20.95 17.37 20.90
N GLN A 96 20.52 17.47 22.16
CA GLN A 96 20.13 16.31 22.96
C GLN A 96 18.95 15.55 22.33
N GLN A 97 17.97 16.26 21.77
CA GLN A 97 16.84 15.66 21.07
C GLN A 97 17.29 14.89 19.81
N LEU A 98 18.19 15.47 19.02
CA LEU A 98 18.75 14.85 17.83
C LEU A 98 19.61 13.62 18.18
N GLU A 99 20.46 13.73 19.20
CA GLU A 99 21.30 12.61 19.66
C GLU A 99 20.45 11.43 20.16
N SER A 100 19.45 11.72 21.00
CA SER A 100 18.52 10.71 21.53
C SER A 100 17.74 10.01 20.41
N SER A 101 17.14 10.77 19.49
CA SER A 101 16.38 10.21 18.37
C SER A 101 17.26 9.39 17.43
N LEU A 102 18.48 9.85 17.13
CA LEU A 102 19.45 9.10 16.33
C LEU A 102 19.87 7.79 17.01
N LYS A 103 20.09 7.82 18.33
CA LYS A 103 20.36 6.61 19.12
C LYS A 103 19.21 5.62 19.02
N HIS A 104 17.96 6.07 19.15
CA HIS A 104 16.78 5.22 19.00
C HIS A 104 16.69 4.61 17.59
N ILE A 105 16.88 5.40 16.54
CA ILE A 105 16.87 4.92 15.14
C ILE A 105 17.94 3.86 14.92
N ARG A 106 19.18 4.12 15.37
CA ARG A 106 20.30 3.16 15.26
C ARG A 106 20.01 1.86 16.00
N SER A 107 19.51 1.96 17.23
CA SER A 107 19.12 0.80 18.03
C SER A 107 18.05 -0.02 17.34
N ARG A 108 17.00 0.62 16.79
CA ARG A 108 15.93 -0.09 16.08
C ARG A 108 16.43 -0.75 14.80
N LYS A 109 17.27 -0.06 14.03
CA LYS A 109 17.88 -0.62 12.82
C LYS A 109 18.75 -1.84 13.13
N SER A 110 19.57 -1.75 14.18
CA SER A 110 20.41 -2.86 14.63
C SER A 110 19.57 -4.06 15.07
N HIS A 111 18.51 -3.83 15.86
CA HIS A 111 17.58 -4.88 16.28
C HIS A 111 16.95 -5.61 15.09
N LEU A 112 16.36 -4.86 14.15
CA LEU A 112 15.72 -5.41 12.95
C LEU A 112 16.71 -6.21 12.08
N MET A 113 17.96 -5.75 11.99
CA MET A 113 19.00 -6.45 11.24
C MET A 113 19.35 -7.80 11.91
N VAL A 114 19.49 -7.82 13.24
CA VAL A 114 19.74 -9.06 13.99
C VAL A 114 18.57 -10.03 13.87
N GLU A 115 17.33 -9.54 13.97
CA GLU A 115 16.13 -10.36 13.74
C GLU A 115 16.15 -10.98 12.34
N SER A 116 16.39 -10.19 11.30
CA SER A 116 16.46 -10.69 9.92
C SER A 116 17.56 -11.75 9.73
N ILE A 117 18.74 -11.53 10.31
CA ILE A 117 19.83 -12.53 10.29
C ILE A 117 19.38 -13.82 10.97
N SER A 118 18.72 -13.72 12.12
CA SER A 118 18.26 -14.90 12.88
C SER A 118 17.21 -15.72 12.10
N GLU A 119 16.31 -15.05 11.39
CA GLU A 119 15.29 -15.69 10.55
C GLU A 119 15.92 -16.41 9.36
N LEU A 120 16.89 -15.77 8.70
CA LEU A 120 17.62 -16.36 7.57
C LEU A 120 18.43 -17.57 8.02
N GLN A 121 19.15 -17.48 9.14
CA GLN A 121 19.90 -18.61 9.71
C GLN A 121 18.97 -19.77 10.10
N LYS A 122 17.75 -19.49 10.58
CA LYS A 122 16.76 -20.55 10.87
C LYS A 122 16.32 -21.25 9.58
N LYS A 123 16.06 -20.48 8.52
CA LYS A 123 15.71 -21.03 7.20
C LYS A 123 16.85 -21.86 6.61
N GLU A 124 18.08 -21.37 6.71
CA GLU A 124 19.28 -22.10 6.28
C GLU A 124 19.38 -23.46 6.96
N ARG A 125 19.24 -23.52 8.29
CA ARG A 125 19.25 -24.79 9.04
C ARG A 125 18.16 -25.75 8.59
N SER A 126 16.92 -25.26 8.45
CA SER A 126 15.78 -26.07 7.97
C SER A 126 16.06 -26.68 6.59
N LEU A 127 16.55 -25.86 5.66
CA LEU A 127 16.85 -26.31 4.30
C LEU A 127 18.01 -27.31 4.26
N LEU A 128 19.03 -27.12 5.10
CA LEU A 128 20.14 -28.08 5.23
C LEU A 128 19.66 -29.43 5.77
N GLU A 129 18.76 -29.43 6.75
CA GLU A 129 18.17 -30.64 7.31
C GLU A 129 17.32 -31.39 6.26
N GLU A 130 16.45 -30.67 5.54
CA GLU A 130 15.64 -31.21 4.44
C GLU A 130 16.51 -31.78 3.31
N ASN A 131 17.54 -31.04 2.89
CA ASN A 131 18.43 -31.49 1.81
C ASN A 131 19.19 -32.76 2.22
N LYS A 132 19.67 -32.82 3.48
CA LYS A 132 20.32 -34.02 4.02
C LYS A 132 19.37 -35.22 4.06
N ALA A 133 18.10 -35.01 4.44
CA ALA A 133 17.09 -36.06 4.43
C ALA A 133 16.83 -36.59 3.01
N LEU A 134 16.67 -35.69 2.04
CA LEU A 134 16.47 -36.04 0.62
C LEU A 134 17.67 -36.77 0.02
N GLN A 135 18.90 -36.35 0.33
CA GLN A 135 20.11 -37.05 -0.11
C GLN A 135 20.17 -38.48 0.42
N LYS A 136 19.78 -38.70 1.69
CA LYS A 136 19.70 -40.03 2.28
C LYS A 136 18.64 -40.89 1.58
N GLU A 137 17.46 -40.35 1.34
CA GLU A 137 16.38 -41.05 0.64
C GLU A 137 16.78 -41.42 -0.80
N LEU A 138 17.43 -40.50 -1.51
CA LEU A 138 17.96 -40.77 -2.86
C LEU A 138 18.99 -41.91 -2.85
N ALA A 139 19.92 -41.91 -1.89
CA ALA A 139 20.91 -42.97 -1.76
C ALA A 139 20.27 -44.34 -1.45
N GLU A 140 19.24 -44.37 -0.60
CA GLU A 140 18.48 -45.58 -0.29
C GLU A 140 17.70 -46.09 -1.52
N ARG A 141 17.02 -45.20 -2.24
CA ARG A 141 16.31 -45.55 -3.49
C ARG A 141 17.25 -46.07 -4.58
N GLN A 142 18.44 -45.47 -4.73
CA GLN A 142 19.45 -45.95 -5.68
C GLN A 142 19.96 -47.35 -5.32
N LYS A 143 20.23 -47.62 -4.04
CA LYS A 143 20.63 -48.96 -3.56
C LYS A 143 19.52 -50.00 -3.77
N ALA A 144 18.26 -49.62 -3.48
CA ALA A 144 17.11 -50.48 -3.71
C ALA A 144 16.93 -50.80 -5.21
N ALA A 145 17.06 -49.80 -6.08
CA ALA A 145 16.99 -49.98 -7.53
C ALA A 145 18.11 -50.89 -8.05
N ALA A 146 19.36 -50.69 -7.60
CA ALA A 146 20.49 -51.54 -7.98
C ALA A 146 20.30 -53.00 -7.52
N SER A 147 19.81 -53.20 -6.29
CA SER A 147 19.50 -54.53 -5.76
C SER A 147 18.39 -55.22 -6.55
N ARG A 148 17.35 -54.47 -6.93
CA ARG A 148 16.23 -54.97 -7.75
C ARG A 148 16.71 -55.36 -9.15
N GLN A 149 17.60 -54.58 -9.74
CA GLN A 149 18.21 -54.87 -11.03
C GLN A 149 19.11 -56.10 -10.98
N GLN A 150 19.90 -56.28 -9.92
CA GLN A 150 20.68 -57.52 -9.71
C GLN A 150 19.79 -58.76 -9.58
N GLN A 151 18.70 -58.68 -8.80
CA GLN A 151 17.73 -59.78 -8.72
C GLN A 151 17.11 -60.12 -10.07
N GLN A 152 16.76 -59.10 -10.86
CA GLN A 152 16.19 -59.31 -12.20
C GLN A 152 17.19 -59.98 -13.14
N VAL A 153 18.44 -59.52 -13.19
CA VAL A 153 19.50 -60.16 -13.99
C VAL A 153 19.75 -61.60 -13.55
N GLN A 154 19.74 -61.86 -12.25
CA GLN A 154 19.89 -63.23 -11.72
C GLN A 154 18.71 -64.13 -12.15
N TRP A 155 17.48 -63.63 -12.08
CA TRP A 155 16.27 -64.36 -12.48
C TRP A 155 16.25 -64.63 -14.00
N ASP A 156 16.63 -63.65 -14.81
CA ASP A 156 16.73 -63.79 -16.27
C ASP A 156 17.79 -64.84 -16.66
N GLN A 157 18.93 -64.84 -15.97
CA GLN A 157 20.02 -65.80 -16.23
C GLN A 157 19.61 -67.24 -15.85
N GLN A 158 18.89 -67.43 -14.74
CA GLN A 158 18.37 -68.74 -14.35
C GLN A 158 17.31 -69.25 -15.35
N THR A 159 16.44 -68.35 -15.83
CA THR A 159 15.42 -68.67 -16.83
C THR A 159 16.03 -69.08 -18.17
N GLN A 160 17.09 -68.39 -18.62
CA GLN A 160 17.83 -68.75 -19.83
C GLN A 160 18.57 -70.10 -19.71
N GLN A 161 19.17 -70.40 -18.55
CA GLN A 161 19.77 -71.73 -18.30
C GLN A 161 18.73 -72.85 -18.34
N ALA A 162 17.55 -72.65 -17.76
CA ALA A 162 16.46 -73.63 -17.81
C ALA A 162 15.99 -73.90 -19.26
N GLN A 163 15.88 -72.86 -20.09
CA GLN A 163 15.55 -73.01 -21.52
C GLN A 163 16.66 -73.69 -22.32
N ALA A 164 17.94 -73.45 -22.01
CA ALA A 164 19.07 -74.09 -22.69
C ALA A 164 19.20 -75.59 -22.37
N GLN A 165 18.84 -76.01 -21.15
CA GLN A 165 18.80 -77.44 -20.80
C GLN A 165 17.63 -78.15 -21.49
N ALA A 166 16.47 -77.50 -21.62
CA ALA A 166 15.31 -78.05 -22.33
C ALA A 166 15.57 -78.29 -23.83
N SER A 167 16.43 -77.51 -24.48
CA SER A 167 16.78 -77.68 -25.90
C SER A 167 17.89 -78.73 -26.17
N SER A 168 18.61 -79.18 -25.14
CA SER A 168 19.59 -80.28 -25.23
C SER A 168 18.96 -81.68 -25.10
N SER A 169 17.72 -81.75 -24.62
CA SER A 169 16.90 -82.97 -24.58
C SER A 169 15.79 -82.87 -25.63
N SER A 170 16.16 -82.76 -26.91
CA SER A 170 15.17 -82.86 -27.98
C SER A 170 14.92 -84.34 -28.28
N SER A 171 13.89 -84.90 -27.66
CA SER A 171 13.07 -85.89 -28.35
C SER A 171 11.73 -85.24 -28.67
N SER A 172 11.56 -84.99 -29.96
CA SER A 172 10.41 -84.54 -30.71
C SER A 172 9.03 -84.83 -30.09
N PHE A 173 8.27 -83.77 -29.80
CA PHE A 173 6.82 -83.81 -30.03
C PHE A 173 6.29 -82.41 -30.39
N LEU A 174 5.70 -82.32 -31.59
CA LEU A 174 5.04 -81.14 -32.12
C LEU A 174 3.71 -80.90 -31.39
N MET A 175 3.57 -79.74 -30.75
CA MET A 175 2.28 -79.04 -30.64
C MET A 175 2.55 -77.54 -30.64
N ARG A 176 2.39 -76.94 -31.82
CA ARG A 176 2.31 -75.49 -32.00
C ARG A 176 0.88 -75.10 -31.60
N GLN A 177 0.72 -74.47 -30.43
CA GLN A 177 -0.52 -73.85 -29.98
C GLN A 177 -0.30 -72.36 -29.70
N ASP A 178 -1.33 -71.59 -30.05
CA ASP A 178 -1.38 -70.14 -30.22
C ASP A 178 -0.89 -69.28 -29.04
N PRO A 179 -0.39 -68.07 -29.31
CA PRO A 179 0.12 -67.15 -28.30
C PRO A 179 -1.02 -66.43 -27.56
N GLN A 180 -1.21 -66.73 -26.28
CA GLN A 180 -2.01 -65.88 -25.39
C GLN A 180 -1.09 -64.92 -24.65
N ALA A 181 -1.20 -63.64 -25.02
CA ALA A 181 -0.51 -62.52 -24.42
C ALA A 181 -0.89 -62.35 -22.95
N LEU A 182 0.07 -62.56 -22.05
CA LEU A 182 0.04 -61.96 -20.71
C LEU A 182 0.56 -60.52 -20.84
N PRO A 183 -0.08 -59.53 -20.20
CA PRO A 183 0.29 -58.13 -20.36
C PRO A 183 1.68 -57.88 -19.73
N PRO A 184 2.49 -56.97 -20.30
CA PRO A 184 3.79 -56.64 -19.74
C PRO A 184 3.64 -55.97 -18.36
N PRO A 185 4.62 -56.09 -17.45
CA PRO A 185 4.71 -55.15 -16.34
C PRO A 185 4.86 -53.76 -16.97
N GLN A 186 3.95 -52.85 -16.62
CA GLN A 186 3.94 -51.49 -17.13
C GLN A 186 5.27 -50.82 -16.77
N ASN A 187 6.13 -50.69 -17.77
CA ASN A 187 7.26 -49.81 -17.76
C ASN A 187 6.68 -48.39 -17.73
N ILE A 188 6.71 -47.74 -16.57
CA ILE A 188 6.44 -46.31 -16.47
C ILE A 188 7.67 -45.62 -17.06
N TRP A 189 7.71 -45.53 -18.38
CA TRP A 189 8.52 -44.55 -19.08
C TRP A 189 7.87 -43.18 -18.83
N PHE A 190 8.44 -42.42 -17.91
CA PHE A 190 8.10 -41.01 -17.80
C PHE A 190 8.56 -40.31 -19.09
N PRO A 191 7.69 -39.60 -19.84
CA PRO A 191 8.14 -38.75 -20.91
C PRO A 191 8.97 -37.58 -20.33
N PRO A 192 9.94 -37.02 -21.07
CA PRO A 192 10.52 -35.75 -20.67
C PRO A 192 9.42 -34.68 -20.75
N VAL A 193 9.14 -34.02 -19.64
CA VAL A 193 8.22 -32.88 -19.60
C VAL A 193 8.89 -31.73 -20.34
N THR A 194 8.46 -31.50 -21.58
CA THR A 194 8.66 -30.24 -22.30
C THR A 194 7.81 -29.16 -21.65
N ILE A 195 8.47 -28.04 -21.37
CA ILE A 195 7.92 -26.83 -20.79
C ILE A 195 6.85 -26.22 -21.71
N GLY A 196 5.65 -26.09 -21.15
CA GLY A 196 4.62 -25.05 -21.34
C GLY A 196 4.41 -24.37 -22.68
N GLU A 197 3.22 -24.56 -23.25
CA GLU A 197 2.46 -23.47 -23.89
C GLU A 197 0.95 -23.67 -23.68
N ARG A 198 0.31 -22.64 -23.09
CA ARG A 198 -1.02 -22.06 -23.42
C ARG A 198 -2.26 -22.97 -23.23
N GLY A 199 -3.31 -22.59 -22.53
CA GLY A 199 -3.72 -21.35 -21.87
C GLY A 199 -5.22 -21.44 -21.59
N ASP A 200 -5.68 -20.83 -20.50
CA ASP A 200 -7.12 -20.67 -20.24
C ASP A 200 -7.46 -19.19 -20.17
N GLN A 201 -8.20 -18.75 -21.19
CA GLN A 201 -9.08 -17.60 -21.13
C GLN A 201 -10.46 -18.10 -20.72
N ALA A 202 -11.00 -17.59 -19.61
CA ALA A 202 -12.35 -17.01 -19.55
C ALA A 202 -12.77 -16.74 -18.10
N ALA A 203 -12.84 -15.46 -17.73
CA ALA A 203 -13.95 -14.92 -16.94
C ALA A 203 -13.87 -13.39 -17.00
N ALA A 204 -14.71 -12.82 -17.86
CA ALA A 204 -14.93 -11.39 -17.98
C ALA A 204 -15.83 -10.89 -16.84
N ALA A 205 -15.60 -9.63 -16.45
CA ALA A 205 -16.59 -8.56 -16.22
C ALA A 205 -16.43 -7.82 -14.88
N ALA A 206 -15.83 -6.63 -14.95
CA ALA A 206 -16.27 -5.47 -14.19
C ALA A 206 -15.90 -4.18 -14.96
N GLN A 207 -16.90 -3.34 -15.16
CA GLN A 207 -16.92 -2.14 -15.98
C GLN A 207 -15.95 -1.03 -15.54
N GLN A 208 -15.20 -0.51 -16.53
CA GLN A 208 -15.31 0.84 -17.06
C GLN A 208 -15.46 2.03 -16.07
N GLN A 209 -14.37 2.76 -15.85
CA GLN A 209 -14.42 4.22 -15.80
C GLN A 209 -13.17 4.84 -16.42
N GLN A 210 -13.39 5.90 -17.18
CA GLN A 210 -12.52 6.51 -18.19
C GLN A 210 -11.90 7.80 -17.64
N GLN A 211 -10.56 7.96 -17.73
CA GLN A 211 -9.84 9.23 -17.93
C GLN A 211 -8.34 8.97 -18.23
N GLN A 212 -7.79 9.65 -19.24
CA GLN A 212 -6.39 9.63 -19.74
C GLN A 212 -5.54 10.76 -19.10
N PRO A 213 -4.25 11.01 -19.49
CA PRO A 213 -3.08 10.12 -19.58
C PRO A 213 -1.83 10.72 -18.85
N GLY A 214 -0.86 9.91 -18.45
CA GLY A 214 0.42 10.44 -17.94
C GLY A 214 1.40 9.40 -17.41
N GLN A 215 2.09 8.71 -18.32
CA GLN A 215 3.34 7.95 -18.14
C GLN A 215 3.47 7.04 -16.90
N ALA A 216 3.17 5.75 -17.08
CA ALA A 216 3.77 4.67 -16.29
C ALA A 216 4.48 3.71 -17.25
N GLN A 217 5.82 3.67 -17.19
CA GLN A 217 6.59 2.54 -17.71
C GLN A 217 6.60 1.42 -16.67
N PRO A 218 6.40 0.14 -17.06
CA PRO A 218 6.55 -0.98 -16.17
C PRO A 218 8.04 -1.40 -16.16
N GLN A 219 8.74 -1.14 -15.07
CA GLN A 219 10.06 -1.74 -14.85
C GLN A 219 9.92 -2.84 -13.79
N LEU A 220 9.74 -4.07 -14.28
CA LEU A 220 9.99 -5.29 -13.53
C LEU A 220 11.47 -5.33 -13.14
N ARG A 221 11.82 -4.77 -11.98
CA ARG A 221 13.14 -4.92 -11.39
C ARG A 221 13.16 -6.23 -10.59
N ILE A 222 13.57 -7.30 -11.28
CA ILE A 222 14.22 -8.44 -10.63
C ILE A 222 15.52 -7.91 -10.03
N GLY A 223 15.61 -7.87 -8.69
CA GLY A 223 16.75 -7.33 -7.95
C GLY A 223 16.31 -6.36 -6.85
N GLY A 224 15.82 -6.91 -5.74
CA GLY A 224 15.32 -6.15 -4.59
C GLY A 224 16.43 -5.54 -3.75
N LEU A 225 16.96 -4.40 -4.17
CA LEU A 225 17.80 -3.55 -3.32
C LEU A 225 17.16 -2.16 -3.19
N PRO A 226 16.91 -1.69 -1.95
CA PRO A 226 16.25 -0.41 -1.73
C PRO A 226 17.16 0.78 -2.10
N PRO A 227 16.57 1.94 -2.48
CA PRO A 227 17.30 3.07 -3.09
C PRO A 227 18.47 3.65 -2.27
N TRP A 228 18.45 3.50 -0.94
CA TRP A 228 19.52 3.97 -0.06
C TRP A 228 20.81 3.14 -0.14
N MET A 229 20.78 1.96 -0.77
CA MET A 229 21.96 1.10 -0.95
C MET A 229 22.79 1.42 -2.19
N LEU A 230 22.36 2.36 -3.02
CA LEU A 230 23.11 2.82 -4.18
C LEU A 230 23.64 4.22 -3.89
N SER A 231 24.78 4.31 -3.22
CA SER A 231 25.55 5.56 -3.15
C SER A 231 26.60 5.58 -4.27
N PRO A 232 26.78 6.69 -4.98
CA PRO A 232 27.82 6.80 -6.00
C PRO A 232 29.19 6.94 -5.33
N LEU A 233 30.14 6.11 -5.75
CA LEU A 233 31.58 6.37 -5.63
C LEU A 233 31.99 7.44 -6.64
#